data_AF-A0AAU6DMU5-F1
#
_entry.id   AF-A0AAU6DMU5-F1
#
_cell.length_a   1.000
_cell.length_b   1.000
_cell.length_c   1.000
_cell.angle_alpha   90.00
_cell.angle_beta   90.00
_cell.angle_gamma   90.00
#
_symmetry.space_group_name_H-M   'P 1'
#
loop_
_entity.id
_entity.type
_entity.pdbx_description
1 polymer ?
#
loop_
_entity_poly.entity_id
_entity_poly.type
_entity_poly.pdbx_seq_one_letter_code
_entity_poly.pdbx_strand_id
1 'polypeptide(L)'
;MAGRVGEEAFLARMRKSVHRARTVLRRSGVDYFRGDGSEGLALATLLLTVPALAWATILTPVWCSPSTLVLPIVAGGLLLRPASLLGLYAAAAAALVVESVKLGPYTDGAAPVTPGTVLTVAACGLFGLLIAQFRSRVGVPWRRGGTMLFDLRERIRVQSKLPRLPQGWHREMALRPAGGQSFSGDFVVAARTGGGRTLEVVLTDVSGKGMDAGSRALLLSGAFGGLLGSLPPHDFLPAANGYLLRQDWDEGFATSIHLVLDLDTGDYELLSAGHLPALQLHAGSGLWEEKSGEGPLLGVYDGAQFDAAKGSLGPGDVLMLFTDGLVEAPDRDISEGIDRLTGEADRYVASTFEGAAWHLIEAVAKDVNDDRALLLICRDGDAGPVL
;
A
#
# COMPACT_ATOMS: atom_id res chain seq x y z
N MET A 1 -42.85 -0.58 -55.20
CA MET A 1 -41.59 -1.20 -54.72
C MET A 1 -40.58 -0.23 -54.09
N ALA A 2 -40.66 1.10 -54.31
CA ALA A 2 -39.71 2.06 -53.73
C ALA A 2 -39.84 2.31 -52.21
N GLY A 3 -41.01 2.10 -51.60
CA GLY A 3 -41.22 2.33 -50.16
C GLY A 3 -40.56 1.31 -49.22
N ARG A 4 -40.57 0.01 -49.59
CA ARG A 4 -39.96 -1.06 -48.79
C ARG A 4 -38.43 -0.97 -48.71
N VAL A 5 -37.79 -0.51 -49.78
CA VAL A 5 -36.33 -0.33 -49.82
C VAL A 5 -35.86 0.80 -48.90
N GLY A 6 -36.68 1.84 -48.72
CA GLY A 6 -36.41 2.94 -47.78
C GLY A 6 -36.52 2.53 -46.32
N GLU A 7 -37.53 1.72 -45.97
CA GLU A 7 -37.70 1.19 -44.61
C GLU A 7 -36.58 0.21 -44.23
N GLU A 8 -36.18 -0.69 -45.12
CA GLU A 8 -35.06 -1.61 -44.87
C GLU A 8 -33.72 -0.87 -44.71
N ALA A 9 -33.48 0.17 -45.51
CA ALA A 9 -32.28 1.00 -45.38
C ALA A 9 -32.27 1.80 -44.07
N PHE A 10 -33.44 2.29 -43.62
CA PHE A 10 -33.58 2.97 -42.34
C PHE A 10 -33.34 2.03 -41.15
N LEU A 11 -33.98 0.85 -41.16
CA LEU A 11 -33.80 -0.17 -40.13
C LEU A 11 -32.36 -0.70 -40.08
N ALA A 12 -31.68 -0.84 -41.22
CA ALA A 12 -30.27 -1.23 -41.28
C ALA A 12 -29.34 -0.15 -40.70
N ARG A 13 -29.59 1.14 -40.99
CA ARG A 13 -28.84 2.26 -40.37
C ARG A 13 -29.07 2.30 -38.86
N MET A 14 -30.30 2.07 -38.42
CA MET A 14 -30.67 2.06 -37.00
C MET A 14 -30.04 0.88 -36.25
N ARG A 15 -30.01 -0.32 -36.83
CA ARG A 15 -29.29 -1.47 -36.24
C ARG A 15 -27.78 -1.22 -36.16
N LYS A 16 -27.19 -0.58 -37.18
CA LYS A 16 -25.76 -0.25 -37.21
C LYS A 16 -25.41 0.82 -36.18
N SER A 17 -26.25 1.83 -35.98
CA SER A 17 -26.06 2.85 -34.94
C SER A 17 -26.22 2.27 -33.54
N VAL A 18 -27.23 1.42 -33.30
CA VAL A 18 -27.42 0.72 -32.02
C VAL A 18 -26.25 -0.22 -31.71
N HIS A 19 -25.75 -0.97 -32.69
CA HIS A 19 -24.60 -1.85 -32.50
C HIS A 19 -23.32 -1.06 -32.17
N ARG A 20 -23.09 0.05 -32.87
CA ARG A 20 -21.94 0.95 -32.63
C ARG A 20 -22.03 1.64 -31.27
N ALA A 21 -23.22 2.09 -30.88
CA ALA A 21 -23.48 2.63 -29.55
C ALA A 21 -23.21 1.59 -28.47
N ARG A 22 -23.66 0.34 -28.65
CA ARG A 22 -23.44 -0.76 -27.70
C ARG A 22 -21.97 -1.17 -27.57
N THR A 23 -21.19 -1.13 -28.66
CA THR A 23 -19.74 -1.41 -28.61
C THR A 23 -18.97 -0.27 -27.95
N VAL A 24 -19.32 0.99 -28.21
CA VAL A 24 -18.75 2.16 -27.53
C VAL A 24 -19.11 2.15 -26.05
N LEU A 25 -20.35 1.81 -25.69
CA LEU A 25 -20.78 1.69 -24.29
C LEU A 25 -20.01 0.58 -23.56
N ARG A 26 -19.79 -0.56 -24.24
CA ARG A 26 -19.05 -1.71 -23.65
C ARG A 26 -17.56 -1.42 -23.52
N ARG A 27 -16.92 -0.82 -24.51
CA ARG A 27 -15.51 -0.36 -24.42
C ARG A 27 -15.36 0.72 -23.35
N SER A 28 -16.19 1.74 -23.38
CA SER A 28 -16.14 2.82 -22.40
C SER A 28 -16.47 2.35 -20.99
N GLY A 29 -17.36 1.35 -20.83
CA GLY A 29 -17.59 0.69 -19.56
C GLY A 29 -16.33 -0.02 -19.05
N VAL A 30 -15.64 -0.77 -19.92
CA VAL A 30 -14.37 -1.44 -19.60
C VAL A 30 -13.25 -0.43 -19.30
N ASP A 31 -13.15 0.66 -20.06
CA ASP A 31 -12.15 1.72 -19.90
C ASP A 31 -12.43 2.56 -18.64
N TYR A 32 -13.71 2.76 -18.30
CA TYR A 32 -14.15 3.31 -17.03
C TYR A 32 -13.76 2.40 -15.86
N PHE A 33 -13.91 1.09 -15.99
CA PHE A 33 -13.42 0.11 -15.00
C PHE A 33 -11.89 0.06 -14.90
N ARG A 34 -11.15 0.43 -15.97
CA ARG A 34 -9.68 0.51 -15.99
C ARG A 34 -9.09 1.85 -15.53
N GLY A 35 -9.92 2.86 -15.28
CA GLY A 35 -9.49 4.14 -14.68
C GLY A 35 -9.13 5.25 -15.67
N ASP A 36 -9.25 5.02 -16.98
CA ASP A 36 -9.03 6.03 -18.04
C ASP A 36 -10.35 6.55 -18.63
N GLY A 37 -11.50 6.05 -18.17
CA GLY A 37 -12.81 6.44 -18.68
C GLY A 37 -13.17 7.88 -18.36
N SER A 38 -13.63 8.62 -19.38
CA SER A 38 -14.11 9.99 -19.26
C SER A 38 -15.28 10.07 -18.28
N GLU A 39 -15.11 10.85 -17.20
CA GLU A 39 -16.17 11.22 -16.26
C GLU A 39 -17.45 11.71 -16.97
N GLY A 40 -17.29 12.36 -18.13
CA GLY A 40 -18.39 12.83 -18.96
C GLY A 40 -19.36 11.74 -19.42
N LEU A 41 -18.91 10.49 -19.62
CA LEU A 41 -19.81 9.39 -19.98
C LEU A 41 -20.66 8.91 -18.80
N ALA A 42 -20.07 8.84 -17.60
CA ALA A 42 -20.81 8.53 -16.38
C ALA A 42 -21.83 9.62 -16.08
N LEU A 43 -21.43 10.90 -16.19
CA LEU A 43 -22.32 12.04 -16.02
C LEU A 43 -23.45 12.03 -17.05
N ALA A 44 -23.15 11.85 -18.33
CA ALA A 44 -24.15 11.81 -19.39
C ALA A 44 -25.14 10.66 -19.18
N THR A 45 -24.66 9.48 -18.77
CA THR A 45 -25.52 8.33 -18.49
C THR A 45 -26.46 8.62 -17.33
N LEU A 46 -25.95 9.19 -16.23
CA LEU A 46 -26.77 9.55 -15.06
C LEU A 46 -27.72 10.73 -15.34
N LEU A 47 -27.31 11.71 -16.14
CA LEU A 47 -28.19 12.80 -16.56
C LEU A 47 -29.32 12.32 -17.47
N LEU A 48 -29.10 11.26 -18.26
CA LEU A 48 -30.14 10.65 -19.09
C LEU A 48 -31.14 9.82 -18.28
N THR A 49 -30.74 9.23 -17.14
CA THR A 49 -31.66 8.46 -16.30
C THR A 49 -32.64 9.35 -15.55
N VAL A 50 -32.26 10.58 -15.16
CA VAL A 50 -33.14 11.54 -14.47
C VAL A 50 -34.44 11.82 -15.24
N PRO A 51 -34.44 12.29 -16.50
CA PRO A 51 -35.66 12.54 -17.25
C PRO A 51 -36.40 11.25 -17.61
N ALA A 52 -35.70 10.12 -17.81
CA ALA A 52 -36.34 8.83 -18.07
C ALA A 52 -37.14 8.33 -16.86
N LEU A 53 -36.59 8.46 -15.65
CA LEU A 53 -37.27 8.15 -14.40
C LEU A 53 -38.43 9.11 -14.19
N ALA A 54 -38.23 10.42 -14.38
CA ALA A 54 -39.31 11.41 -14.24
C ALA A 54 -40.48 11.13 -15.20
N TRP A 55 -40.17 10.75 -16.44
CA TRP A 55 -41.19 10.35 -17.41
C TRP A 55 -41.93 9.07 -16.98
N ALA A 56 -41.21 8.08 -16.45
CA ALA A 56 -41.81 6.86 -15.91
C ALA A 56 -42.71 7.13 -14.69
N THR A 57 -42.31 8.05 -13.80
CA THR A 57 -43.12 8.52 -12.67
C THR A 57 -44.42 9.14 -13.14
N ILE A 58 -44.38 9.97 -14.20
CA ILE A 58 -45.57 10.64 -14.75
C ILE A 58 -46.52 9.66 -15.44
N LEU A 59 -45.98 8.70 -16.22
CA LEU A 59 -46.81 7.73 -16.96
C LEU A 59 -47.37 6.61 -16.07
N THR A 60 -46.60 6.15 -15.09
CA THR A 60 -46.91 4.98 -14.25
C THR A 60 -46.64 5.25 -12.77
N PRO A 61 -47.37 6.18 -12.13
CA PRO A 61 -47.10 6.63 -10.76
C PRO A 61 -47.21 5.52 -9.70
N VAL A 62 -47.96 4.45 -9.98
CA VAL A 62 -48.11 3.30 -9.07
C VAL A 62 -46.84 2.43 -9.03
N TRP A 63 -46.06 2.38 -10.12
CA TRP A 63 -44.88 1.53 -10.24
C TRP A 63 -43.57 2.30 -10.00
N CYS A 64 -43.56 3.60 -10.28
CA CYS A 64 -42.39 4.47 -10.14
C CYS A 64 -42.77 5.70 -9.32
N SER A 65 -42.23 5.78 -8.11
CA SER A 65 -42.42 6.93 -7.22
C SER A 65 -41.41 8.05 -7.51
N PRO A 66 -41.74 9.31 -7.20
CA PRO A 66 -40.80 10.45 -7.27
C PRO A 66 -39.49 10.24 -6.48
N SER A 67 -39.52 9.39 -5.44
CA SER A 67 -38.32 9.03 -4.66
C SER A 67 -37.28 8.21 -5.45
N THR A 68 -37.62 7.67 -6.62
CA THR A 68 -36.68 6.93 -7.48
C THR A 68 -35.55 7.82 -8.00
N LEU A 69 -35.71 9.15 -8.00
CA LEU A 69 -34.65 10.12 -8.28
C LEU A 69 -33.46 10.04 -7.31
N VAL A 70 -33.61 9.37 -6.16
CA VAL A 70 -32.50 9.06 -5.24
C VAL A 70 -31.46 8.14 -5.91
N LEU A 71 -31.88 7.22 -6.79
CA LEU A 71 -30.98 6.24 -7.42
C LEU A 71 -29.86 6.90 -8.24
N PRO A 72 -30.13 7.82 -9.18
CA PRO A 72 -29.06 8.52 -9.89
C PRO A 72 -28.22 9.41 -8.96
N ILE A 73 -28.80 9.99 -7.91
CA ILE A 73 -28.07 10.83 -6.94
C ILE A 73 -27.05 10.01 -6.15
N VAL A 74 -27.45 8.86 -5.61
CA VAL A 74 -26.56 7.96 -4.87
C VAL A 74 -25.46 7.42 -5.79
N ALA A 75 -25.84 6.96 -6.99
CA ALA A 75 -24.86 6.54 -7.99
C ALA A 75 -23.91 7.70 -8.38
N GLY A 76 -24.42 8.92 -8.50
CA GLY A 76 -23.64 10.12 -8.74
C GLY A 76 -22.62 10.41 -7.63
N GLY A 77 -23.02 10.33 -6.37
CA GLY A 77 -22.13 10.50 -5.21
C GLY A 77 -20.94 9.53 -5.24
N LEU A 78 -21.19 8.29 -5.69
CA LEU A 78 -20.17 7.25 -5.81
C LEU A 78 -19.31 7.35 -7.07
N LEU A 79 -19.69 8.13 -8.09
CA LEU A 79 -19.06 8.08 -9.42
C LEU A 79 -18.54 9.43 -9.92
N LEU A 80 -19.14 10.57 -9.53
CA LEU A 80 -18.91 11.90 -10.12
C LEU A 80 -18.16 12.85 -9.20
N ARG A 81 -17.33 13.74 -9.75
CA ARG A 81 -16.69 14.80 -8.94
C ARG A 81 -17.74 15.74 -8.34
N PRO A 82 -17.43 16.43 -7.22
CA PRO A 82 -18.38 17.34 -6.57
C PRO A 82 -19.00 18.37 -7.53
N ALA A 83 -18.22 18.93 -8.46
CA ALA A 83 -18.72 19.89 -9.45
C ALA A 83 -19.75 19.28 -10.42
N SER A 84 -19.46 18.10 -10.97
CA SER A 84 -20.36 17.36 -11.87
C SER A 84 -21.62 16.87 -11.15
N LEU A 85 -21.49 16.50 -9.87
CA LEU A 85 -22.58 16.04 -9.03
C LEU A 85 -23.61 17.15 -8.75
N LEU A 86 -23.16 18.40 -8.61
CA LEU A 86 -24.07 19.54 -8.49
C LEU A 86 -24.97 19.69 -9.72
N GLY A 87 -24.42 19.44 -10.92
CA GLY A 87 -25.22 19.43 -12.15
C GLY A 87 -26.28 18.34 -12.16
N LEU A 88 -25.95 17.13 -11.69
CA LEU A 88 -26.90 16.03 -11.56
C LEU A 88 -27.99 16.33 -10.50
N TYR A 89 -27.61 16.95 -9.38
CA TYR A 89 -28.54 17.34 -8.33
C TYR A 89 -29.50 18.43 -8.81
N ALA A 90 -29.02 19.42 -9.55
CA ALA A 90 -29.85 20.44 -10.18
C ALA A 90 -30.86 19.84 -11.16
N ALA A 91 -30.43 18.85 -11.97
CA ALA A 91 -31.32 18.14 -12.89
C ALA A 91 -32.39 17.33 -12.13
N ALA A 92 -32.03 16.63 -11.05
CA ALA A 92 -32.98 15.89 -10.23
C ALA A 92 -33.97 16.82 -9.50
N ALA A 93 -33.51 17.98 -9.01
CA ALA A 93 -34.37 18.99 -8.41
C ALA A 93 -35.37 19.57 -9.44
N ALA A 94 -34.91 19.86 -10.65
CA ALA A 94 -35.79 20.31 -11.74
C ALA A 94 -36.82 19.24 -12.12
N ALA A 95 -36.42 17.97 -12.19
CA ALA A 95 -37.33 16.86 -12.44
C ALA A 95 -38.41 16.75 -11.33
N LEU A 96 -38.02 16.87 -10.07
CA LEU A 96 -38.93 16.83 -8.93
C LEU A 96 -39.94 18.00 -8.95
N VAL A 97 -39.51 19.19 -9.39
CA VAL A 97 -40.41 20.34 -9.60
C VAL A 97 -41.42 20.03 -10.70
N VAL A 98 -40.98 19.43 -11.82
CA VAL A 98 -41.88 19.04 -12.91
C VAL A 98 -42.89 17.97 -12.46
N GLU A 99 -42.44 16.95 -11.73
CA GLU A 99 -43.30 15.92 -11.13
C GLU A 99 -44.33 16.54 -10.19
N SER A 100 -43.91 17.49 -9.34
CA SER A 100 -44.80 18.19 -8.41
C SER A 100 -45.90 18.98 -9.12
N VAL A 101 -45.59 19.63 -10.25
CA VAL A 101 -46.59 20.36 -11.05
C VAL A 101 -47.52 19.40 -11.82
N LYS A 102 -47.00 18.28 -12.32
CA LYS A 102 -47.74 17.36 -13.20
C LYS A 102 -48.60 16.33 -12.47
N LEU A 103 -48.18 15.87 -11.30
CA LEU A 103 -48.91 14.88 -10.50
C LEU A 103 -50.01 15.53 -9.62
N GLY A 104 -50.12 16.87 -9.66
CA GLY A 104 -51.16 17.64 -8.98
C GLY A 104 -50.91 17.85 -7.48
N PRO A 105 -51.71 18.70 -6.83
CA PRO A 105 -51.61 18.97 -5.40
C PRO A 105 -51.84 17.71 -4.56
N TYR A 106 -51.37 17.77 -3.31
CA TYR A 106 -51.26 16.69 -2.32
C TYR A 106 -52.51 15.81 -2.09
N THR A 107 -53.69 16.19 -2.58
CA THR A 107 -54.97 15.64 -2.13
C THR A 107 -55.55 14.51 -2.97
N ASP A 108 -55.23 14.37 -4.28
CA ASP A 108 -56.03 13.49 -5.17
C ASP A 108 -55.22 12.65 -6.20
N GLY A 109 -53.88 12.63 -6.13
CA GLY A 109 -53.03 11.87 -7.05
C GLY A 109 -52.62 10.48 -6.53
N ALA A 110 -52.37 9.52 -7.43
CA ALA A 110 -51.92 8.17 -7.07
C ALA A 110 -50.49 8.10 -6.48
N ALA A 111 -49.68 9.16 -6.66
CA ALA A 111 -48.34 9.30 -6.08
C ALA A 111 -47.91 10.79 -5.98
N PRO A 112 -48.46 11.59 -5.04
CA PRO A 112 -48.13 13.00 -4.94
C PRO A 112 -46.69 13.20 -4.45
N VAL A 113 -46.04 14.28 -4.92
CA VAL A 113 -44.74 14.70 -4.39
C VAL A 113 -44.97 15.29 -2.99
N THR A 114 -44.71 14.48 -1.96
CA THR A 114 -44.86 14.91 -0.57
C THR A 114 -43.63 15.70 -0.10
N PRO A 115 -43.77 16.57 0.93
CA PRO A 115 -42.62 17.21 1.58
C PRO A 115 -41.57 16.19 2.06
N GLY A 116 -42.00 15.00 2.47
CA GLY A 116 -41.11 13.90 2.84
C GLY A 116 -40.26 13.41 1.66
N THR A 117 -40.83 13.35 0.45
CA THR A 117 -40.07 12.97 -0.75
C THR A 117 -39.01 14.01 -1.11
N VAL A 118 -39.34 15.30 -1.01
CA VAL A 118 -38.39 16.40 -1.20
C VAL A 118 -37.25 16.31 -0.19
N LEU A 119 -37.59 16.08 1.09
CA LEU A 119 -36.59 15.91 2.15
C LEU A 119 -35.67 14.72 1.90
N THR A 120 -36.21 13.57 1.48
CA THR A 120 -35.40 12.37 1.18
C THR A 120 -34.45 12.62 0.02
N VAL A 121 -34.92 13.19 -1.09
CA VAL A 121 -34.08 13.49 -2.26
C VAL A 121 -32.99 14.51 -1.90
N ALA A 122 -33.33 15.54 -1.13
CA ALA A 122 -32.37 16.54 -0.66
C ALA A 122 -31.33 15.95 0.32
N ALA A 123 -31.75 15.14 1.28
CA ALA A 123 -30.86 14.46 2.21
C ALA A 123 -29.90 13.52 1.49
N CYS A 124 -30.39 12.70 0.55
CA CYS A 124 -29.54 11.84 -0.28
C CYS A 124 -28.58 12.66 -1.15
N GLY A 125 -29.00 13.82 -1.66
CA GLY A 125 -28.13 14.77 -2.37
C GLY A 125 -27.00 15.29 -1.49
N LEU A 126 -27.32 15.71 -0.26
CA LEU A 126 -26.35 16.17 0.73
C LEU A 126 -25.36 15.06 1.10
N PHE A 127 -25.84 13.85 1.42
CA PHE A 127 -24.97 12.70 1.70
C PHE A 127 -24.09 12.34 0.49
N GLY A 128 -24.66 12.37 -0.72
CA GLY A 128 -23.90 12.15 -1.96
C GLY A 128 -22.78 13.18 -2.14
N LEU A 129 -23.04 14.45 -1.84
CA LEU A 129 -22.03 15.52 -1.87
C LEU A 129 -20.97 15.34 -0.78
N LEU A 130 -21.35 14.98 0.44
CA LEU A 130 -20.41 14.69 1.53
C LEU A 130 -19.49 13.53 1.16
N ILE A 131 -20.04 12.42 0.64
CA ILE A 131 -19.27 11.27 0.15
C ILE A 131 -18.33 11.70 -0.98
N ALA A 132 -18.82 12.48 -1.96
CA ALA A 132 -18.01 12.95 -3.08
C ALA A 132 -16.88 13.90 -2.62
N GLN A 133 -17.15 14.78 -1.65
CA GLN A 133 -16.16 15.69 -1.06
C GLN A 133 -15.11 14.93 -0.27
N PHE A 134 -15.54 14.00 0.60
CA PHE A 134 -14.62 13.15 1.36
C PHE A 134 -13.70 12.37 0.41
N ARG A 135 -14.28 11.75 -0.62
CA ARG A 135 -13.51 11.07 -1.67
C ARG A 135 -12.53 12.01 -2.40
N SER A 136 -12.92 13.25 -2.67
CA SER A 136 -12.02 14.22 -3.31
C SER A 136 -10.88 14.70 -2.41
N ARG A 137 -11.13 14.86 -1.10
CA ARG A 137 -10.11 15.26 -0.11
C ARG A 137 -9.10 14.15 0.15
N VAL A 138 -9.57 12.91 0.24
CA VAL A 138 -8.71 11.74 0.45
C VAL A 138 -7.83 11.48 -0.78
N GLY A 139 -8.11 12.11 -1.94
CA GLY A 139 -7.28 12.00 -3.13
C GLY A 139 -7.27 10.59 -3.75
N VAL A 140 -8.03 9.66 -3.17
CA VAL A 140 -8.15 8.27 -3.61
C VAL A 140 -9.33 8.19 -4.58
N PRO A 141 -9.10 8.01 -5.89
CA PRO A 141 -10.16 7.52 -6.75
C PRO A 141 -10.54 6.15 -6.19
N TRP A 142 -11.81 5.92 -5.83
CA TRP A 142 -12.32 4.63 -5.31
C TRP A 142 -11.93 3.42 -6.20
N ARG A 143 -11.57 3.67 -7.46
CA ARG A 143 -11.10 2.69 -8.45
C ARG A 143 -9.61 2.35 -8.38
N ARG A 144 -8.86 3.06 -7.52
CA ARG A 144 -7.40 3.08 -7.36
C ARG A 144 -7.00 3.09 -5.87
N GLY A 145 -7.87 2.68 -4.95
CA GLY A 145 -7.49 2.47 -3.53
C GLY A 145 -6.30 1.51 -3.39
N GLY A 146 -6.18 0.55 -4.31
CA GLY A 146 -5.00 -0.30 -4.43
C GLY A 146 -3.77 0.39 -5.03
N THR A 147 -3.87 1.49 -5.79
CA THR A 147 -2.70 2.08 -6.46
C THR A 147 -1.90 3.01 -5.57
N MET A 148 -2.50 3.76 -4.63
CA MET A 148 -1.68 4.53 -3.68
C MET A 148 -0.89 3.60 -2.77
N LEU A 149 -1.53 2.55 -2.27
CA LEU A 149 -0.86 1.57 -1.42
C LEU A 149 0.13 0.70 -2.22
N PHE A 150 -0.14 0.42 -3.49
CA PHE A 150 0.83 -0.21 -4.39
C PHE A 150 1.99 0.72 -4.75
N ASP A 151 1.75 2.01 -5.00
CA ASP A 151 2.80 3.00 -5.26
C ASP A 151 3.67 3.20 -4.02
N LEU A 152 3.06 3.20 -2.83
CA LEU A 152 3.77 3.19 -1.55
C LEU A 152 4.66 1.95 -1.46
N ARG A 153 4.10 0.75 -1.74
CA ARG A 153 4.86 -0.51 -1.80
C ARG A 153 6.05 -0.43 -2.73
N GLU A 154 5.81 -0.01 -3.97
CA GLU A 154 6.83 0.01 -5.00
C GLU A 154 7.92 1.01 -4.64
N ARG A 155 7.57 2.16 -4.04
CA ARG A 155 8.57 3.12 -3.57
C ARG A 155 9.42 2.56 -2.44
N ILE A 156 8.80 1.99 -1.39
CA ILE A 156 9.53 1.35 -0.29
C ILE A 156 10.39 0.21 -0.83
N ARG A 157 9.86 -0.65 -1.71
CA ARG A 157 10.60 -1.76 -2.33
C ARG A 157 11.75 -1.30 -3.22
N VAL A 158 11.58 -0.19 -3.94
CA VAL A 158 12.63 0.40 -4.77
C VAL A 158 13.75 0.97 -3.91
N GLN A 159 13.41 1.57 -2.77
CA GLN A 159 14.39 2.06 -1.78
C GLN A 159 15.09 0.91 -1.05
N SER A 160 14.36 -0.17 -0.75
CA SER A 160 14.87 -1.40 -0.12
C SER A 160 15.59 -2.33 -1.09
N LYS A 161 16.60 -1.82 -1.83
CA LYS A 161 17.44 -2.66 -2.68
C LYS A 161 18.88 -2.68 -2.17
N LEU A 162 19.40 -3.90 -1.99
CA LEU A 162 20.79 -4.08 -1.62
C LEU A 162 21.75 -3.83 -2.81
N PRO A 163 22.83 -3.05 -2.61
CA PRO A 163 23.81 -2.73 -3.65
C PRO A 163 24.65 -3.97 -4.04
N ARG A 164 25.07 -4.03 -5.31
CA ARG A 164 25.97 -5.11 -5.81
C ARG A 164 27.24 -5.23 -4.96
N LEU A 165 27.49 -6.44 -4.47
CA LEU A 165 28.65 -6.80 -3.66
C LEU A 165 29.75 -7.32 -4.57
N PRO A 166 31.03 -7.19 -4.15
CA PRO A 166 32.15 -7.76 -4.88
C PRO A 166 32.08 -9.29 -4.89
N GLN A 167 32.90 -9.91 -5.73
CA GLN A 167 33.06 -11.36 -5.76
C GLN A 167 33.53 -11.86 -4.38
N GLY A 168 33.05 -13.03 -3.95
CA GLY A 168 33.33 -13.56 -2.62
C GLY A 168 32.27 -13.19 -1.57
N TRP A 169 31.21 -12.47 -1.96
CA TRP A 169 30.16 -12.02 -1.06
C TRP A 169 28.78 -12.27 -1.66
N HIS A 170 27.90 -12.89 -0.87
CA HIS A 170 26.52 -13.16 -1.21
C HIS A 170 25.58 -12.39 -0.28
N ARG A 171 24.41 -12.04 -0.82
CA ARG A 171 23.36 -11.39 -0.05
C ARG A 171 21.99 -11.82 -0.52
N GLU A 172 21.09 -11.98 0.42
CA GLU A 172 19.70 -12.29 0.17
C GLU A 172 18.83 -11.43 1.08
N MET A 173 17.66 -11.06 0.57
CA MET A 173 16.73 -10.26 1.36
C MET A 173 15.30 -10.53 0.95
N ALA A 174 14.45 -10.71 1.93
CA ALA A 174 13.02 -10.86 1.76
C ALA A 174 12.27 -9.92 2.72
N LEU A 175 11.23 -9.28 2.18
CA LEU A 175 10.30 -8.42 2.90
C LEU A 175 8.88 -8.94 2.63
N ARG A 176 8.11 -9.20 3.68
CA ARG A 176 6.78 -9.80 3.63
C ARG A 176 5.82 -8.98 4.51
N PRO A 177 4.88 -8.23 3.93
CA PRO A 177 3.98 -7.40 4.70
C PRO A 177 2.93 -8.22 5.48
N ALA A 178 2.42 -7.65 6.57
CA ALA A 178 1.36 -8.23 7.39
C ALA A 178 0.03 -8.38 6.62
N GLY A 179 -0.73 -9.46 6.89
CA GLY A 179 -2.16 -9.56 6.56
C GLY A 179 -2.55 -9.40 5.09
N GLY A 180 -1.64 -9.64 4.14
CA GLY A 180 -1.89 -9.41 2.72
C GLY A 180 -2.03 -7.92 2.36
N GLN A 181 -1.62 -7.01 3.26
CA GLN A 181 -1.51 -5.60 2.96
C GLN A 181 -0.50 -5.38 1.85
N SER A 182 -0.69 -4.31 1.08
CA SER A 182 0.24 -4.01 0.01
C SER A 182 1.45 -3.20 0.49
N PHE A 183 1.70 -2.98 1.77
CA PHE A 183 2.88 -2.24 2.23
C PHE A 183 3.33 -2.77 3.59
N SER A 184 4.59 -2.50 3.95
CA SER A 184 5.23 -2.96 5.18
C SER A 184 5.74 -1.74 5.95
N GLY A 185 5.63 -1.74 7.28
CA GLY A 185 6.33 -0.83 8.19
C GLY A 185 7.84 -1.04 8.13
N ASP A 186 8.26 -2.28 7.87
CA ASP A 186 9.66 -2.66 7.72
C ASP A 186 10.25 -2.17 6.40
N PHE A 187 11.46 -1.63 6.48
CA PHE A 187 12.25 -1.31 5.30
C PHE A 187 13.74 -1.52 5.53
N VAL A 188 14.46 -1.66 4.43
CA VAL A 188 15.92 -1.76 4.43
C VAL A 188 16.48 -0.60 3.63
N VAL A 189 17.54 0.03 4.09
CA VAL A 189 18.32 0.98 3.31
C VAL A 189 19.74 0.48 3.28
N ALA A 190 20.35 0.40 2.10
CA ALA A 190 21.72 -0.07 1.98
C ALA A 190 22.50 0.76 0.96
N ALA A 191 23.75 1.04 1.29
CA ALA A 191 24.67 1.78 0.45
C ALA A 191 26.07 1.15 0.51
N ARG A 192 26.84 1.30 -0.57
CA ARG A 192 28.28 1.02 -0.55
C ARG A 192 29.03 2.34 -0.49
N THR A 193 29.82 2.52 0.56
CA THR A 193 30.56 3.75 0.88
C THR A 193 32.06 3.48 0.86
N GLY A 194 32.88 4.51 1.08
CA GLY A 194 34.34 4.36 1.07
C GLY A 194 34.90 3.85 -0.27
N GLY A 195 34.38 4.35 -1.40
CA GLY A 195 34.78 3.87 -2.74
C GLY A 195 34.27 2.47 -3.09
N GLY A 196 33.30 1.96 -2.33
CA GLY A 196 32.73 0.64 -2.50
C GLY A 196 33.22 -0.39 -1.48
N ARG A 197 34.24 -0.07 -0.67
CA ARG A 197 34.83 -1.02 0.27
C ARG A 197 33.90 -1.35 1.44
N THR A 198 33.12 -0.38 1.90
CA THR A 198 32.25 -0.54 3.05
C THR A 198 30.82 -0.75 2.58
N LEU A 199 30.15 -1.78 3.08
CA LEU A 199 28.71 -1.98 2.96
C LEU A 199 28.06 -1.46 4.23
N GLU A 200 27.16 -0.49 4.08
CA GLU A 200 26.28 -0.05 5.15
C GLU A 200 24.87 -0.56 4.88
N VAL A 201 24.25 -1.20 5.87
CA VAL A 201 22.87 -1.67 5.80
C VAL A 201 22.13 -1.26 7.06
N VAL A 202 20.94 -0.71 6.87
CA VAL A 202 20.04 -0.31 7.94
C VAL A 202 18.75 -1.07 7.74
N LEU A 203 18.39 -1.91 8.71
CA LEU A 203 17.07 -2.51 8.80
C LEU A 203 16.31 -1.73 9.87
N THR A 204 15.10 -1.29 9.53
CA THR A 204 14.25 -0.47 10.41
C THR A 204 12.85 -1.03 10.39
N ASP A 205 12.28 -1.18 11.58
CA ASP A 205 10.86 -1.44 11.79
C ASP A 205 10.24 -0.21 12.47
N VAL A 206 9.09 0.20 11.93
CA VAL A 206 8.40 1.43 12.32
C VAL A 206 7.16 1.08 13.11
N SER A 207 7.10 1.58 14.35
CA SER A 207 5.96 1.34 15.22
C SER A 207 4.62 1.81 14.61
N GLY A 208 3.60 0.99 14.84
CA GLY A 208 2.22 1.25 14.44
C GLY A 208 1.69 0.19 13.49
N LYS A 209 0.48 0.40 12.97
CA LYS A 209 -0.14 -0.52 12.02
C LYS A 209 -0.96 0.24 10.99
N GLY A 210 -1.11 -0.37 9.81
CA GLY A 210 -1.94 0.18 8.74
C GLY A 210 -1.32 1.42 8.09
N MET A 211 -2.14 2.28 7.51
CA MET A 211 -1.69 3.31 6.56
C MET A 211 -0.70 4.32 7.17
N ASP A 212 -0.85 4.64 8.46
CA ASP A 212 0.03 5.60 9.13
C ASP A 212 1.46 5.06 9.24
N ALA A 213 1.63 3.79 9.65
CA ALA A 213 2.94 3.12 9.70
C ALA A 213 3.59 3.06 8.31
N GLY A 214 2.83 2.71 7.27
CA GLY A 214 3.34 2.69 5.88
C GLY A 214 3.79 4.08 5.39
N SER A 215 3.07 5.13 5.75
CA SER A 215 3.44 6.50 5.37
C SER A 215 4.73 6.96 6.05
N ARG A 216 4.92 6.58 7.32
CA ARG A 216 6.12 6.84 8.11
C ARG A 216 7.30 6.06 7.57
N ALA A 217 7.12 4.77 7.29
CA ALA A 217 8.13 3.92 6.66
C ALA A 217 8.62 4.50 5.31
N LEU A 218 7.72 5.03 4.47
CA LEU A 218 8.13 5.69 3.22
C LEU A 218 8.95 6.97 3.49
N LEU A 219 8.51 7.81 4.44
CA LEU A 219 9.20 9.05 4.77
C LEU A 219 10.58 8.76 5.37
N LEU A 220 10.67 7.79 6.29
CA LEU A 220 11.90 7.38 6.95
C LEU A 220 12.86 6.69 5.99
N SER A 221 12.41 5.75 5.15
CA SER A 221 13.27 5.11 4.15
C SER A 221 13.89 6.12 3.17
N GLY A 222 13.14 7.16 2.78
CA GLY A 222 13.67 8.27 1.99
C GLY A 222 14.71 9.11 2.75
N ALA A 223 14.43 9.47 3.99
CA ALA A 223 15.36 10.25 4.83
C ALA A 223 16.64 9.46 5.12
N PHE A 224 16.50 8.21 5.56
CA PHE A 224 17.61 7.32 5.89
C PHE A 224 18.45 7.01 4.66
N GLY A 225 17.82 6.82 3.50
CA GLY A 225 18.52 6.71 2.22
C GLY A 225 19.35 7.92 1.83
N GLY A 226 18.97 9.12 2.27
CA GLY A 226 19.77 10.33 2.08
C GLY A 226 20.90 10.50 3.10
N LEU A 227 20.69 10.03 4.34
CA LEU A 227 21.68 10.10 5.41
C LEU A 227 22.77 9.03 5.25
N LEU A 228 22.40 7.82 4.84
CA LEU A 228 23.30 6.68 4.74
C LEU A 228 24.38 6.95 3.68
N GLY A 229 25.64 6.93 4.11
CA GLY A 229 26.81 7.28 3.29
C GLY A 229 27.06 8.77 3.05
N SER A 230 26.19 9.64 3.54
CA SER A 230 26.45 11.09 3.61
C SER A 230 27.08 11.50 4.96
N LEU A 231 26.99 10.62 5.96
CA LEU A 231 27.51 10.82 7.31
C LEU A 231 28.56 9.75 7.64
N PRO A 232 29.46 10.00 8.60
CA PRO A 232 30.21 8.94 9.26
C PRO A 232 29.26 7.88 9.82
N PRO A 233 29.63 6.58 9.79
CA PRO A 233 28.68 5.53 10.18
C PRO A 233 28.13 5.66 11.60
N HIS A 234 28.96 6.07 12.57
CA HIS A 234 28.55 6.27 13.96
C HIS A 234 27.61 7.47 14.17
N ASP A 235 27.56 8.40 13.21
CA ASP A 235 26.68 9.57 13.28
C ASP A 235 25.30 9.30 12.67
N PHE A 236 25.11 8.17 11.99
CA PHE A 236 23.86 7.82 11.31
C PHE A 236 22.68 7.68 12.28
N LEU A 237 22.77 6.80 13.29
CA LEU A 237 21.66 6.59 14.24
C LEU A 237 21.34 7.84 15.08
N PRO A 238 22.32 8.61 15.59
CA PRO A 238 22.04 9.91 16.21
C PRO A 238 21.30 10.89 15.29
N ALA A 239 21.72 11.00 14.03
CA ALA A 239 21.06 11.88 13.06
C ALA A 239 19.64 11.39 12.71
N ALA A 240 19.45 10.07 12.57
CA ALA A 240 18.16 9.43 12.36
C ALA A 240 17.22 9.68 13.55
N ASN A 241 17.69 9.50 14.79
CA ASN A 241 16.94 9.80 16.01
C ASN A 241 16.48 11.26 16.04
N GLY A 242 17.40 12.20 15.78
CA GLY A 242 17.07 13.62 15.71
C GLY A 242 16.09 13.96 14.57
N TYR A 243 16.12 13.22 13.46
CA TYR A 243 15.13 13.37 12.39
C TYR A 243 13.73 12.93 12.82
N LEU A 244 13.60 11.78 13.50
CA LEU A 244 12.33 11.29 14.04
C LEU A 244 11.75 12.26 15.08
N LEU A 245 12.57 12.73 16.02
CA LEU A 245 12.14 13.68 17.06
C LEU A 245 11.56 14.98 16.48
N ARG A 246 12.06 15.43 15.31
CA ARG A 246 11.53 16.63 14.62
C ARG A 246 10.19 16.41 13.91
N GLN A 247 9.77 15.16 13.71
CA GLN A 247 8.48 14.89 13.05
C GLN A 247 7.29 15.16 13.99
N ASP A 248 7.52 15.18 15.31
CA ASP A 248 6.51 15.48 16.34
C ASP A 248 5.24 14.62 16.19
N TRP A 249 5.42 13.31 15.99
CA TRP A 249 4.32 12.36 15.88
C TRP A 249 3.74 12.03 17.26
N ASP A 250 2.41 12.08 17.40
CA ASP A 250 1.70 11.76 18.66
C ASP A 250 2.09 10.40 19.25
N GLU A 251 2.30 9.41 18.38
CA GLU A 251 2.85 8.09 18.68
C GLU A 251 3.79 7.71 17.54
N GLY A 252 5.09 7.54 17.73
CA GLY A 252 5.99 7.20 16.63
C GLY A 252 7.45 7.02 17.03
N PHE A 253 7.82 5.77 17.30
CA PHE A 253 9.21 5.33 17.42
C PHE A 253 9.56 4.33 16.32
N ALA A 254 10.84 4.02 16.17
CA ALA A 254 11.28 2.96 15.28
C ALA A 254 12.40 2.16 15.95
N THR A 255 12.40 0.84 15.73
CA THR A 255 13.56 0.00 16.02
C THR A 255 14.46 0.03 14.79
N SER A 256 15.78 0.05 14.98
CA SER A 256 16.69 -0.06 13.85
C SER A 256 18.01 -0.71 14.20
N ILE A 257 18.55 -1.50 13.28
CA ILE A 257 19.90 -2.03 13.33
C ILE A 257 20.71 -1.51 12.13
N HIS A 258 21.90 -0.99 12.40
CA HIS A 258 22.83 -0.45 11.40
C HIS A 258 24.10 -1.29 11.39
N LEU A 259 24.28 -2.02 10.29
CA LEU A 259 25.48 -2.78 9.98
C LEU A 259 26.44 -1.93 9.15
N VAL A 260 27.69 -1.91 9.56
CA VAL A 260 28.82 -1.33 8.83
C VAL A 260 29.83 -2.44 8.62
N LEU A 261 29.96 -2.92 7.39
CA LEU A 261 30.78 -4.08 7.03
C LEU A 261 31.90 -3.67 6.07
N ASP A 262 33.15 -3.92 6.44
CA ASP A 262 34.30 -3.84 5.54
C ASP A 262 34.36 -5.10 4.67
N LEU A 263 34.16 -4.94 3.36
CA LEU A 263 34.11 -6.05 2.41
C LEU A 263 35.49 -6.63 2.06
N ASP A 264 36.58 -5.91 2.40
CA ASP A 264 37.95 -6.41 2.18
C ASP A 264 38.36 -7.33 3.34
N THR A 265 38.14 -6.89 4.58
CA THR A 265 38.58 -7.63 5.78
C THR A 265 37.52 -8.60 6.29
N GLY A 266 36.23 -8.27 6.13
CA GLY A 266 35.10 -8.94 6.76
C GLY A 266 34.75 -8.42 8.14
N ASP A 267 35.50 -7.43 8.66
CA ASP A 267 35.20 -6.81 9.95
C ASP A 267 33.90 -6.00 9.85
N TYR A 268 33.10 -6.06 10.91
CA TYR A 268 31.86 -5.29 10.97
C TYR A 268 31.62 -4.65 12.34
N GLU A 269 30.82 -3.60 12.30
CA GLU A 269 30.22 -2.95 13.47
C GLU A 269 28.69 -2.99 13.32
N LEU A 270 28.00 -3.33 14.41
CA LEU A 270 26.54 -3.36 14.53
C LEU A 270 26.10 -2.37 15.59
N LEU A 271 25.41 -1.32 15.18
CA LEU A 271 24.75 -0.39 16.08
C LEU A 271 23.26 -0.75 16.14
N SER A 272 22.69 -0.80 17.35
CA SER A 272 21.26 -1.11 17.55
C SER A 272 20.54 0.01 18.26
N ALA A 273 19.36 0.37 17.76
CA ALA A 273 18.41 1.29 18.36
C ALA A 273 17.16 0.50 18.78
N GLY A 274 17.26 -0.19 19.92
CA GLY A 274 16.19 -1.04 20.46
C GLY A 274 15.75 -2.19 19.54
N HIS A 275 16.59 -2.61 18.59
CA HIS A 275 16.30 -3.70 17.66
C HIS A 275 16.84 -5.04 18.17
N LEU A 276 16.29 -6.14 17.65
CA LEU A 276 16.70 -7.50 18.00
C LEU A 276 18.18 -7.76 17.66
N PRO A 277 18.85 -8.69 18.38
CA PRO A 277 20.22 -9.08 18.06
C PRO A 277 20.31 -9.66 16.64
N ALA A 278 21.39 -9.34 15.93
CA ALA A 278 21.74 -10.07 14.71
C ALA A 278 22.24 -11.47 15.09
N LEU A 279 22.13 -12.43 14.17
CA LEU A 279 22.62 -13.79 14.37
C LEU A 279 23.77 -14.06 13.41
N GLN A 280 24.92 -14.48 13.94
CA GLN A 280 26.08 -14.90 13.15
C GLN A 280 26.24 -16.42 13.21
N LEU A 281 26.22 -17.09 12.07
CA LEU A 281 26.65 -18.47 11.93
C LEU A 281 28.15 -18.51 11.67
N HIS A 282 28.88 -19.20 12.54
CA HIS A 282 30.30 -19.48 12.36
C HIS A 282 30.48 -20.77 11.57
N ALA A 283 31.02 -20.70 10.35
CA ALA A 283 31.17 -21.88 9.49
C ALA A 283 32.08 -22.96 10.08
N GLY A 284 33.09 -22.55 10.87
CA GLY A 284 34.04 -23.47 11.49
C GLY A 284 33.44 -24.32 12.61
N SER A 285 32.45 -23.82 13.34
CA SER A 285 31.81 -24.53 14.46
C SER A 285 30.38 -24.98 14.16
N GLY A 286 29.72 -24.38 13.17
CA GLY A 286 28.29 -24.56 12.91
C GLY A 286 27.40 -23.96 14.00
N LEU A 287 27.92 -23.05 14.83
CA LEU A 287 27.17 -22.44 15.93
C LEU A 287 26.69 -21.05 15.56
N TRP A 288 25.45 -20.75 15.97
CA TRP A 288 24.87 -19.41 15.93
C TRP A 288 25.27 -18.62 17.17
N GLU A 289 25.68 -17.37 16.97
CA GLU A 289 26.01 -16.41 18.01
C GLU A 289 25.16 -15.15 17.85
N GLU A 290 24.55 -14.69 18.94
CA GLU A 290 23.85 -13.40 18.98
C GLU A 290 24.84 -12.23 19.04
N LYS A 291 24.60 -11.21 18.21
CA LYS A 291 25.39 -9.99 18.09
C LYS A 291 24.48 -8.78 18.26
N SER A 292 24.54 -8.17 19.45
CA SER A 292 23.68 -7.04 19.81
C SER A 292 24.50 -5.80 20.12
N GLY A 293 24.22 -4.70 19.42
CA GLY A 293 24.61 -3.37 19.89
C GLY A 293 23.69 -2.88 21.01
N GLU A 294 24.06 -1.78 21.66
CA GLU A 294 23.26 -1.18 22.73
C GLU A 294 22.78 0.22 22.33
N GLY A 295 21.51 0.52 22.57
CA GLY A 295 20.96 1.85 22.31
C GLY A 295 19.43 1.90 22.46
N PRO A 296 18.87 3.08 22.77
CA PRO A 296 17.42 3.24 22.93
C PRO A 296 16.70 3.22 21.58
N LEU A 297 15.37 3.08 21.61
CA LEU A 297 14.53 3.24 20.43
C LEU A 297 14.70 4.62 19.79
N LEU A 298 14.62 4.68 18.45
CA LEU A 298 14.64 5.96 17.74
C LEU A 298 13.36 6.76 18.00
N GLY A 299 13.49 8.07 18.19
CA GLY A 299 12.37 8.99 18.37
C GLY A 299 11.88 9.14 19.82
N VAL A 300 12.54 8.51 20.80
CA VAL A 300 12.07 8.54 22.20
C VAL A 300 12.79 9.60 23.05
N TYR A 301 14.12 9.65 23.00
CA TYR A 301 14.91 10.60 23.81
C TYR A 301 15.94 11.33 22.95
N ASP A 302 16.11 12.62 23.22
CA ASP A 302 17.17 13.41 22.58
C ASP A 302 18.55 13.05 23.16
N GLY A 303 19.61 13.22 22.36
CA GLY A 303 20.98 12.91 22.77
C GLY A 303 21.27 11.42 23.02
N ALA A 304 20.50 10.51 22.43
CA ALA A 304 20.71 9.07 22.51
C ALA A 304 22.12 8.66 22.02
N GLN A 305 22.75 7.75 22.76
CA GLN A 305 24.01 7.11 22.39
C GLN A 305 23.74 5.68 21.93
N PHE A 306 24.50 5.25 20.93
CA PHE A 306 24.38 3.93 20.31
C PHE A 306 25.76 3.29 20.28
N ASP A 307 25.95 2.26 21.10
CA ASP A 307 27.21 1.56 21.22
C ASP A 307 27.26 0.36 20.26
N ALA A 308 28.35 0.29 19.50
CA ALA A 308 28.52 -0.71 18.46
C ALA A 308 29.05 -2.04 19.04
N ALA A 309 28.39 -3.14 18.67
CA ALA A 309 28.99 -4.47 18.77
C ALA A 309 29.91 -4.72 17.57
N LYS A 310 31.09 -5.29 17.84
CA LYS A 310 32.08 -5.59 16.79
C LYS A 310 32.15 -7.08 16.53
N GLY A 311 32.41 -7.45 15.28
CA GLY A 311 32.69 -8.82 14.89
C GLY A 311 33.42 -8.88 13.57
N SER A 312 33.62 -10.10 13.08
CA SER A 312 34.22 -10.36 11.77
C SER A 312 33.51 -11.54 11.13
N LEU A 313 33.23 -11.43 9.84
CA LEU A 313 32.75 -12.52 9.00
C LEU A 313 33.92 -13.22 8.33
N GLY A 314 34.23 -14.41 8.83
CA GLY A 314 35.17 -15.33 8.21
C GLY A 314 34.61 -15.93 6.91
N PRO A 315 35.46 -16.56 6.09
CA PRO A 315 34.99 -17.32 4.92
C PRO A 315 34.00 -18.42 5.33
N GLY A 316 32.83 -18.43 4.70
CA GLY A 316 31.70 -19.31 4.97
C GLY A 316 30.73 -18.79 6.04
N ASP A 317 31.09 -17.77 6.81
CA ASP A 317 30.20 -17.24 7.85
C ASP A 317 28.99 -16.52 7.25
N VAL A 318 27.88 -16.57 7.98
CA VAL A 318 26.62 -15.91 7.61
C VAL A 318 26.20 -14.96 8.72
N LEU A 319 25.88 -13.72 8.35
CA LEU A 319 25.22 -12.76 9.23
C LEU A 319 23.75 -12.62 8.83
N MET A 320 22.87 -12.70 9.82
CA MET A 320 21.42 -12.62 9.67
C MET A 320 20.86 -11.46 10.48
N LEU A 321 20.09 -10.60 9.82
CA LEU A 321 19.36 -9.49 10.43
C LEU A 321 17.87 -9.67 10.12
N PHE A 322 17.01 -9.47 11.10
CA PHE A 322 15.58 -9.75 10.98
C PHE A 322 14.75 -8.85 11.90
N THR A 323 13.49 -8.65 11.56
CA THR A 323 12.52 -7.93 12.40
C THR A 323 11.79 -8.89 13.35
N ASP A 324 11.19 -8.32 14.39
CA ASP A 324 10.44 -9.05 15.42
C ASP A 324 9.29 -9.85 14.84
N GLY A 325 8.60 -9.37 13.81
CA GLY A 325 7.53 -10.13 13.15
C GLY A 325 7.96 -11.49 12.56
N LEU A 326 9.26 -11.79 12.48
CA LEU A 326 9.77 -13.12 12.12
C LEU A 326 9.82 -14.10 13.31
N VAL A 327 10.04 -13.61 14.53
CA VAL A 327 10.29 -14.43 15.73
C VAL A 327 9.22 -14.27 16.81
N GLU A 328 8.53 -13.13 16.85
CA GLU A 328 7.47 -12.82 17.80
C GLU A 328 6.15 -13.48 17.39
N ALA A 329 5.48 -14.08 18.36
CA ALA A 329 4.12 -14.57 18.21
C ALA A 329 3.36 -14.44 19.54
N PRO A 330 2.02 -14.27 19.53
CA PRO A 330 1.23 -14.03 20.75
C PRO A 330 1.35 -15.13 21.82
N ASP A 331 1.71 -16.34 21.41
CA ASP A 331 1.78 -17.54 22.23
C ASP A 331 3.21 -18.03 22.50
N ARG A 332 4.24 -17.29 22.06
CA ARG A 332 5.65 -17.73 22.12
C ARG A 332 6.59 -16.61 22.54
N ASP A 333 7.63 -16.99 23.27
CA ASP A 333 8.72 -16.08 23.62
C ASP A 333 9.65 -15.85 22.41
N ILE A 334 10.28 -14.69 22.35
CA ILE A 334 11.24 -14.29 21.30
C ILE A 334 12.39 -15.31 21.23
N SER A 335 12.86 -15.79 22.38
CA SER A 335 13.93 -16.79 22.45
C SER A 335 13.56 -18.09 21.73
N GLU A 336 12.31 -18.56 21.89
CA GLU A 336 11.81 -19.74 21.19
C GLU A 336 11.66 -19.48 19.68
N GLY A 337 11.28 -18.26 19.30
CA GLY A 337 11.27 -17.80 17.91
C GLY A 337 12.65 -17.84 17.26
N ILE A 338 13.68 -17.36 17.96
CA ILE A 338 15.08 -17.38 17.53
C ILE A 338 15.61 -18.81 17.40
N ASP A 339 15.33 -19.69 18.36
CA ASP A 339 15.71 -21.11 18.31
C ASP A 339 15.11 -21.82 17.08
N ARG A 340 13.84 -21.52 16.77
CA ARG A 340 13.19 -22.05 15.57
C ARG A 340 13.79 -21.48 14.28
N LEU A 341 14.09 -20.18 14.27
CA LEU A 341 14.69 -19.50 13.13
C LEU A 341 16.06 -20.09 12.79
N THR A 342 16.93 -20.24 13.79
CA THR A 342 18.28 -20.84 13.64
C THR A 342 18.20 -22.30 13.20
N GLY A 343 17.29 -23.09 13.79
CA GLY A 343 17.09 -24.49 13.41
C GLY A 343 16.60 -24.69 11.97
N GLU A 344 15.78 -23.79 11.43
CA GLU A 344 15.43 -23.80 10.01
C GLU A 344 16.57 -23.25 9.14
N ALA A 345 17.29 -22.22 9.58
CA ALA A 345 18.42 -21.63 8.87
C ALA A 345 19.53 -22.66 8.60
N ASP A 346 19.84 -23.53 9.54
CA ASP A 346 20.81 -24.61 9.37
C ASP A 346 20.51 -25.51 8.15
N ARG A 347 19.23 -25.72 7.83
CA ARG A 347 18.83 -26.55 6.68
C ARG A 347 19.05 -25.86 5.34
N TYR A 348 18.88 -24.54 5.30
CA TYR A 348 18.96 -23.76 4.06
C TYR A 348 20.37 -23.26 3.77
N VAL A 349 21.11 -22.82 4.79
CA VAL A 349 22.49 -22.36 4.61
C VAL A 349 23.41 -23.49 4.11
N ALA A 350 23.10 -24.74 4.48
CA ALA A 350 23.84 -25.91 4.01
C ALA A 350 23.53 -26.35 2.56
N SER A 351 22.44 -25.89 1.95
CA SER A 351 21.94 -26.43 0.67
C SER A 351 22.00 -25.44 -0.49
N THR A 352 21.46 -24.22 -0.35
CA THR A 352 21.51 -23.19 -1.40
C THR A 352 21.26 -21.81 -0.78
N PHE A 353 22.17 -20.86 -1.04
CA PHE A 353 21.99 -19.49 -0.54
C PHE A 353 20.91 -18.72 -1.33
N GLU A 354 20.74 -19.00 -2.63
CA GLU A 354 19.77 -18.33 -3.48
C GLU A 354 18.33 -18.57 -3.02
N GLY A 355 17.58 -17.49 -2.75
CA GLY A 355 16.20 -17.55 -2.27
C GLY A 355 16.04 -17.96 -0.79
N ALA A 356 17.13 -18.21 -0.06
CA ALA A 356 17.09 -18.66 1.33
C ALA A 356 16.28 -17.73 2.24
N ALA A 357 16.42 -16.41 2.09
CA ALA A 357 15.67 -15.44 2.88
C ALA A 357 14.15 -15.58 2.69
N TRP A 358 13.68 -15.82 1.46
CA TRP A 358 12.25 -16.02 1.23
C TRP A 358 11.76 -17.34 1.86
N HIS A 359 12.51 -18.43 1.66
CA HIS A 359 12.15 -19.74 2.20
C HIS A 359 12.10 -19.76 3.72
N LEU A 360 13.04 -19.06 4.38
CA LEU A 360 13.06 -18.94 5.84
C LEU A 360 11.85 -18.20 6.39
N ILE A 361 11.45 -17.08 5.77
CA ILE A 361 10.24 -16.37 6.20
C ILE A 361 9.00 -17.27 6.08
N GLU A 362 8.86 -18.03 4.99
CA GLU A 362 7.72 -18.93 4.79
C GLU A 362 7.73 -20.14 5.75
N ALA A 363 8.91 -20.62 6.17
CA ALA A 363 9.04 -21.76 7.07
C ALA A 363 8.77 -21.40 8.53
N VAL A 364 9.26 -20.24 8.98
CA VAL A 364 9.22 -19.83 10.39
C VAL A 364 7.90 -19.11 10.73
N ALA A 365 7.41 -18.26 9.83
CA ALA A 365 6.36 -17.28 10.14
C ALA A 365 5.17 -17.32 9.17
N LYS A 366 4.80 -18.50 8.66
CA LYS A 366 3.71 -18.65 7.66
C LYS A 366 2.38 -18.01 8.07
N ASP A 367 2.00 -18.17 9.34
CA ASP A 367 0.71 -17.74 9.89
C ASP A 367 0.82 -16.50 10.78
N VAL A 368 1.97 -15.83 10.79
CA VAL A 368 2.18 -14.60 11.57
C VAL A 368 1.60 -13.41 10.82
N ASN A 369 0.78 -12.61 11.52
CA ASN A 369 0.11 -11.46 10.96
C ASN A 369 0.88 -10.17 11.26
N ASP A 370 2.17 -10.18 10.95
CA ASP A 370 3.05 -9.02 11.10
C ASP A 370 3.98 -8.83 9.90
N ASP A 371 4.58 -7.65 9.84
CA ASP A 371 5.61 -7.29 8.88
C ASP A 371 6.89 -8.08 9.18
N ARG A 372 7.49 -8.63 8.12
CA ARG A 372 8.62 -9.56 8.24
C ARG A 372 9.72 -9.15 7.29
N ALA A 373 10.88 -8.85 7.84
CA ALA A 373 12.11 -8.61 7.10
C ALA A 373 13.15 -9.66 7.49
N LEU A 374 13.86 -10.17 6.50
CA LEU A 374 15.03 -11.01 6.70
C LEU A 374 16.11 -10.62 5.69
N LEU A 375 17.31 -10.41 6.20
CA LEU A 375 18.52 -10.08 5.45
C LEU A 375 19.61 -11.09 5.82
N LEU A 376 20.20 -11.69 4.80
CA LEU A 376 21.34 -12.59 4.92
C LEU A 376 22.53 -12.00 4.18
N ILE A 377 23.70 -11.99 4.82
CA ILE A 377 24.98 -11.64 4.20
C ILE A 377 25.94 -12.79 4.48
N CYS A 378 26.55 -13.31 3.43
CA CYS A 378 27.50 -14.42 3.51
C CYS A 378 28.80 -14.02 2.83
N ARG A 379 29.92 -14.43 3.42
CA ARG A 379 31.23 -14.39 2.79
C ARG A 379 31.54 -15.77 2.25
N ASP A 380 31.90 -15.88 0.97
CA ASP A 380 32.23 -17.18 0.38
C ASP A 380 33.38 -17.85 1.13
N GLY A 381 33.23 -19.15 1.35
CA GLY A 381 34.34 -20.01 1.73
C GLY A 381 35.25 -20.29 0.53
N ASP A 382 36.45 -20.82 0.80
CA ASP A 382 37.37 -21.29 -0.27
C ASP A 382 36.76 -22.41 -1.13
N ALA A 383 35.70 -23.06 -0.65
CA ALA A 383 34.77 -23.81 -1.48
C ALA A 383 33.61 -22.86 -1.83
N GLY A 384 33.62 -22.34 -3.07
CA GLY A 384 32.54 -21.48 -3.57
C GLY A 384 31.15 -22.11 -3.41
N PRO A 385 30.06 -21.35 -3.65
CA PRO A 385 28.70 -21.84 -3.44
C PRO A 385 28.52 -23.17 -4.16
N VAL A 386 28.11 -24.20 -3.42
CA VAL A 386 27.69 -25.47 -4.03
C VAL A 386 26.44 -25.14 -4.83
N LEU A 387 26.64 -24.99 -6.14
CA LEU A 387 25.64 -24.60 -7.15
C LEU A 387 24.43 -25.53 -7.18
#